data_AF-A0A6C0ID72-F1
#
_entry.id   AF-A0A6C0ID72-F1
#
_cell.length_a   1.000
_cell.length_b   1.000
_cell.length_c   1.000
_cell.angle_alpha   90.00
_cell.angle_beta   90.00
_cell.angle_gamma   90.00
#
_symmetry.space_group_name_H-M   'P 1'
#
loop_
_entity.id
_entity.type
_entity.pdbx_description
1 polymer ?
#
loop_
_entity_poly.entity_id
_entity_poly.type
_entity_poly.pdbx_seq_one_letter_code
_entity_poly.pdbx_strand_id
1 'polypeptide(L)'
;MSTFYYILTKNMLQSLYAESDASNNIQPNFSGGSATFEVSSEGGFQPPLPIFTILKPIFVIEDDSETSVHELRTSKFHKISTIIDHYVHSDKYSIYYRMITAMYVCNCMGTSTIATKFNYLSNLLNNMFYTEDDKQQFQIIFGKAYQIYRGFSLLARLYRVKKIPPHNTCDLVLNPFIPNFNDLHSIIKHTKQQPFMLIQNGAKYFFSRVDLIRLLNTSLGNTFDFFAKPLVCSNPYNKIAFAYHDLYNIYFYIKDGHMKISELIDAYHDCGFVLENFVLEKEYLIREYAIKEYIINRPDDELYDDIIDMIDEHCPTITIHTDFPRKKLLFIMKPYLYLYFISMYSLIPSKKNKYRKLFKRKIHDFNTFNPSFGRKVVHTARSMFGDLIEGQPVIIRFIDNCIPLLLSEVM
;
A
#
# COMPACT_ATOMS: atom_id res chain seq x y z
N MET A 1 21.51 3.63 6.64
CA MET A 1 21.12 2.26 7.02
C MET A 1 21.23 2.04 8.53
N SER A 2 22.34 2.38 9.20
CA SER A 2 22.42 2.23 10.67
C SER A 2 21.57 3.26 11.44
N THR A 3 21.45 4.50 10.96
CA THR A 3 20.71 5.58 11.63
C THR A 3 19.19 5.37 11.63
N PHE A 4 18.63 4.85 10.54
CA PHE A 4 17.18 4.61 10.42
C PHE A 4 16.74 3.37 11.21
N TYR A 5 17.57 2.31 11.20
CA TYR A 5 17.38 1.14 12.06
C TYR A 5 17.50 1.52 13.54
N TYR A 6 18.48 2.37 13.89
CA TYR A 6 18.66 2.89 15.25
C TYR A 6 17.44 3.67 15.74
N ILE A 7 16.86 4.55 14.90
CA ILE A 7 15.66 5.33 15.25
C ILE A 7 14.43 4.40 15.43
N LEU A 8 14.24 3.41 14.55
CA LEU A 8 13.11 2.47 14.68
C LEU A 8 13.23 1.58 15.92
N THR A 9 14.44 1.11 16.23
CA THR A 9 14.70 0.35 17.46
C THR A 9 14.61 1.22 18.70
N LYS A 10 15.03 2.49 18.63
CA LYS A 10 14.95 3.45 19.75
C LYS A 10 13.50 3.82 20.06
N ASN A 11 12.66 4.02 19.04
CA ASN A 11 11.25 4.34 19.23
C ASN A 11 10.44 3.12 19.72
N MET A 12 10.75 1.91 19.23
CA MET A 12 10.13 0.68 19.76
C MET A 12 10.61 0.33 21.18
N LEU A 13 11.86 0.64 21.53
CA LEU A 13 12.34 0.51 22.91
C LEU A 13 11.69 1.57 23.81
N GLN A 14 11.58 2.83 23.37
CA GLN A 14 10.91 3.89 24.13
C GLN A 14 9.42 3.62 24.36
N SER A 15 8.70 2.99 23.43
CA SER A 15 7.31 2.57 23.67
C SER A 15 7.20 1.44 24.68
N LEU A 16 8.19 0.52 24.71
CA LEU A 16 8.25 -0.55 25.70
C LEU A 16 8.69 -0.07 27.09
N TYR A 17 9.54 0.97 27.16
CA TYR A 17 9.92 1.62 28.42
C TYR A 17 8.84 2.57 28.96
N ALA A 18 8.08 3.24 28.09
CA ALA A 18 6.94 4.06 28.51
C ALA A 18 5.82 3.23 29.17
N GLU A 19 5.72 1.94 28.84
CA GLU A 19 4.83 0.99 29.54
C GLU A 19 5.41 0.45 30.86
N SER A 20 6.73 0.58 31.09
CA SER A 20 7.42 0.14 32.33
C SER A 20 7.75 1.28 33.31
N ASP A 21 7.79 2.54 32.84
CA ASP A 21 8.17 3.72 33.63
C ASP A 21 7.07 4.21 34.60
N ALA A 22 5.99 3.43 34.76
CA ALA A 22 5.12 3.55 35.94
C ALA A 22 5.81 3.08 37.24
N SER A 23 7.03 2.51 37.17
CA SER A 23 7.83 2.21 38.36
C SER A 23 9.34 2.28 38.11
N ASN A 24 9.94 3.34 38.65
CA ASN A 24 11.35 3.52 39.04
C ASN A 24 12.39 3.92 37.95
N ASN A 25 12.81 5.19 38.08
CA ASN A 25 13.98 5.84 37.48
C ASN A 25 15.30 5.11 37.76
N ILE A 26 16.18 5.00 36.75
CA ILE A 26 17.63 5.28 36.77
C ILE A 26 18.19 5.01 35.35
N GLN A 27 18.92 5.97 34.76
CA GLN A 27 19.65 5.81 33.49
C GLN A 27 21.16 5.62 33.70
N PRO A 28 21.87 4.84 32.85
CA PRO A 28 23.30 5.04 32.67
C PRO A 28 23.74 5.32 31.22
N ASN A 29 24.69 6.24 31.12
CA ASN A 29 25.43 6.69 29.94
C ASN A 29 26.37 5.62 29.36
N PHE A 30 26.52 5.57 28.04
CA PHE A 30 27.59 4.82 27.35
C PHE A 30 28.51 5.77 26.58
N SER A 31 29.78 5.81 26.96
CA SER A 31 30.91 6.34 26.18
C SER A 31 31.75 5.19 25.63
N GLY A 32 32.10 5.28 24.35
CA GLY A 32 32.79 4.22 23.61
C GLY A 32 34.31 4.16 23.82
N GLY A 33 34.88 2.99 23.51
CA GLY A 33 36.31 2.78 23.36
C GLY A 33 36.57 1.42 22.69
N SER A 34 37.22 1.44 21.52
CA SER A 34 37.69 0.24 20.83
C SER A 34 39.03 -0.20 21.43
N ALA A 35 39.21 -1.50 21.69
CA ALA A 35 40.54 -2.07 21.86
C ALA A 35 40.59 -3.47 21.23
N THR A 36 41.48 -3.61 20.26
CA THR A 36 41.94 -4.85 19.63
C THR A 36 42.87 -5.59 20.60
N PHE A 37 42.75 -6.92 20.72
CA PHE A 37 43.76 -7.76 21.36
C PHE A 37 44.03 -9.04 20.56
N GLU A 38 45.33 -9.32 20.43
CA GLU A 38 46.00 -10.36 19.67
C GLU A 38 45.78 -11.76 20.27
N VAL A 39 45.78 -12.77 19.40
CA VAL A 39 45.66 -14.20 19.76
C VAL A 39 47.05 -14.82 19.77
N SER A 40 47.52 -15.26 20.94
CA SER A 40 48.62 -16.21 21.06
C SER A 40 48.07 -17.64 21.10
N SER A 41 48.65 -18.49 20.26
CA SER A 41 48.37 -19.91 20.08
C SER A 41 49.03 -20.75 21.17
N GLU A 42 48.31 -21.72 21.73
CA GLU A 42 48.85 -23.05 22.09
C GLU A 42 47.74 -23.99 22.58
N GLY A 43 47.78 -25.25 22.15
CA GLY A 43 46.94 -26.33 22.68
C GLY A 43 46.17 -27.12 21.61
N GLY A 44 46.78 -28.21 21.12
CA GLY A 44 46.15 -29.11 20.15
C GLY A 44 44.94 -29.85 20.71
N PHE A 45 43.87 -29.90 19.92
CA PHE A 45 42.72 -30.78 20.11
C PHE A 45 42.26 -31.28 18.73
N GLN A 46 42.03 -32.59 18.59
CA GLN A 46 41.55 -33.21 17.36
C GLN A 46 40.23 -32.57 16.88
N PRO A 47 40.00 -32.43 15.56
CA PRO A 47 38.80 -31.78 15.07
C PRO A 47 37.58 -32.67 15.33
N PRO A 48 36.49 -32.14 15.94
CA PRO A 48 35.24 -32.87 16.00
C PRO A 48 34.69 -33.00 14.57
N LEU A 49 34.15 -34.19 14.26
CA LEU A 49 33.54 -34.52 12.97
C LEU A 49 32.66 -33.37 12.45
N PRO A 50 32.69 -33.08 11.12
CA PRO A 50 32.06 -31.89 10.58
C PRO A 50 30.56 -31.87 10.90
N ILE A 51 30.12 -30.76 11.49
CA ILE A 51 28.73 -30.41 11.82
C ILE A 51 27.74 -30.79 10.70
N PHE A 52 28.19 -30.79 9.44
CA PHE A 52 27.45 -31.24 8.27
C PHE A 52 26.89 -32.67 8.35
N THR A 53 27.58 -33.60 9.01
CA THR A 53 27.12 -35.00 9.10
C THR A 53 25.91 -35.13 10.04
N ILE A 54 25.82 -34.25 11.04
CA ILE A 54 24.73 -34.22 12.03
C ILE A 54 23.50 -33.48 11.46
N LEU A 55 23.70 -32.50 10.58
CA LEU A 55 22.62 -31.66 10.04
C LEU A 55 22.00 -32.17 8.74
N LYS A 56 22.55 -33.23 8.13
CA LYS A 56 22.02 -33.84 6.90
C LYS A 56 20.52 -34.19 6.92
N PRO A 57 19.90 -34.62 8.05
CA PRO A 57 18.47 -34.91 8.11
C PRO A 57 17.54 -33.68 8.09
N ILE A 58 18.08 -32.46 8.25
CA ILE A 58 17.30 -31.21 8.33
C ILE A 58 16.82 -30.75 6.95
N PHE A 59 17.50 -31.18 5.88
CA PHE A 59 17.29 -30.70 4.51
C PHE A 59 16.39 -31.57 3.63
N VAL A 60 15.85 -32.69 4.14
CA VAL A 60 14.90 -33.52 3.39
C VAL A 60 13.49 -33.27 3.93
N ILE A 61 12.72 -32.49 3.19
CA ILE A 61 11.27 -32.33 3.35
C ILE A 61 10.66 -32.82 2.05
N GLU A 62 10.10 -34.03 2.06
CA GLU A 62 9.18 -34.50 1.03
C GLU A 62 7.80 -33.88 1.29
N ASP A 63 7.11 -33.55 0.20
CA ASP A 63 5.77 -32.97 0.18
C ASP A 63 4.77 -33.93 0.81
N ASP A 64 4.22 -33.60 1.98
CA ASP A 64 3.00 -34.23 2.51
C ASP A 64 2.29 -33.30 3.51
N SER A 65 0.97 -33.48 3.62
CA SER A 65 -0.01 -32.68 4.39
C SER A 65 0.45 -32.17 5.78
N GLU A 66 0.04 -30.95 6.15
CA GLU A 66 0.49 -30.20 7.35
C GLU A 66 0.46 -30.96 8.69
N THR A 67 -0.43 -31.94 8.86
CA THR A 67 -0.51 -32.80 10.05
C THR A 67 0.63 -33.83 10.14
N SER A 68 1.06 -34.41 9.02
CA SER A 68 2.15 -35.41 9.02
C SER A 68 3.53 -34.77 9.25
N VAL A 69 3.71 -33.51 8.82
CA VAL A 69 4.94 -32.74 9.00
C VAL A 69 5.22 -32.46 10.49
N HIS A 70 4.18 -32.24 11.29
CA HIS A 70 4.33 -31.90 12.71
C HIS A 70 4.79 -33.11 13.55
N GLU A 71 4.26 -34.30 13.23
CA GLU A 71 4.63 -35.58 13.87
C GLU A 71 6.03 -36.05 13.42
N LEU A 72 6.37 -35.89 12.14
CA LEU A 72 7.70 -36.23 11.64
C LEU A 72 8.80 -35.32 12.23
N ARG A 73 8.51 -34.03 12.43
CA ARG A 73 9.43 -33.07 13.06
C ARG A 73 9.71 -33.41 14.52
N THR A 74 8.68 -33.77 15.28
CA THR A 74 8.81 -34.15 16.70
C THR A 74 9.57 -35.46 16.89
N SER A 75 9.31 -36.46 16.04
CA SER A 75 10.02 -37.76 16.02
C SER A 75 11.51 -37.64 15.69
N LYS A 76 11.87 -36.92 14.61
CA LYS A 76 13.28 -36.68 14.25
C LYS A 76 14.01 -35.84 15.31
N PHE A 77 13.31 -34.92 15.97
CA PHE A 77 13.87 -34.07 17.03
C PHE A 77 14.15 -34.84 18.33
N HIS A 78 13.28 -35.76 18.74
CA HIS A 78 13.50 -36.56 19.94
C HIS A 78 14.79 -37.40 19.84
N LYS A 79 15.10 -37.92 18.65
CA LYS A 79 16.36 -38.61 18.36
C LYS A 79 17.58 -37.68 18.41
N ILE A 80 17.46 -36.43 17.98
CA ILE A 80 18.57 -35.46 18.04
C ILE A 80 18.79 -34.95 19.47
N SER A 81 17.71 -34.68 20.22
CA SER A 81 17.79 -34.28 21.63
C SER A 81 18.46 -35.36 22.46
N THR A 82 18.03 -36.61 22.34
CA THR A 82 18.61 -37.74 23.08
C THR A 82 20.09 -37.98 22.76
N ILE A 83 20.49 -37.81 21.49
CA ILE A 83 21.91 -37.91 21.10
C ILE A 83 22.71 -36.76 21.73
N ILE A 84 22.20 -35.53 21.73
CA ILE A 84 22.92 -34.37 22.29
C ILE A 84 22.95 -34.41 23.83
N ASP A 85 21.88 -34.83 24.49
CA ASP A 85 21.81 -35.03 25.94
C ASP A 85 22.86 -36.03 26.43
N HIS A 86 23.20 -37.03 25.60
CA HIS A 86 24.28 -37.98 25.88
C HIS A 86 25.67 -37.33 25.88
N TYR A 87 25.88 -36.25 25.10
CA TYR A 87 27.17 -35.55 25.00
C TYR A 87 27.35 -34.39 26.01
N VAL A 88 26.29 -33.94 26.67
CA VAL A 88 26.30 -32.75 27.54
C VAL A 88 26.18 -33.15 29.03
N HIS A 89 27.20 -33.82 29.57
CA HIS A 89 27.27 -34.21 30.99
C HIS A 89 28.10 -33.24 31.87
N SER A 90 28.20 -31.96 31.46
CA SER A 90 28.85 -30.92 32.27
C SER A 90 27.82 -29.86 32.66
N ASP A 91 27.69 -29.60 33.97
CA ASP A 91 26.69 -28.70 34.56
C ASP A 91 26.70 -27.29 33.93
N LYS A 92 27.89 -26.81 33.52
CA LYS A 92 28.04 -25.54 32.80
C LYS A 92 27.32 -25.54 31.45
N TYR A 93 27.37 -26.64 30.70
CA TYR A 93 26.76 -26.73 29.37
C TYR A 93 25.26 -27.04 29.40
N SER A 94 24.72 -27.52 30.53
CA SER A 94 23.29 -27.81 30.68
C SER A 94 22.42 -26.53 30.61
N ILE A 95 22.89 -25.42 31.18
CA ILE A 95 22.16 -24.14 31.17
C ILE A 95 22.19 -23.54 29.76
N TYR A 96 23.32 -23.62 29.07
CA TYR A 96 23.46 -23.17 27.68
C TYR A 96 22.57 -23.99 26.73
N TYR A 97 22.52 -25.31 26.92
CA TYR A 97 21.63 -26.19 26.17
C TYR A 97 20.16 -25.88 26.45
N ARG A 98 19.77 -25.67 27.72
CA ARG A 98 18.41 -25.26 28.11
C ARG A 98 18.03 -23.92 27.51
N MET A 99 18.96 -22.98 27.36
CA MET A 99 18.69 -21.69 26.72
C MET A 99 18.49 -21.82 25.21
N ILE A 100 19.33 -22.61 24.53
CA ILE A 100 19.20 -22.87 23.08
C ILE A 100 17.93 -23.68 22.78
N THR A 101 17.66 -24.73 23.55
CA THR A 101 16.42 -25.52 23.44
C THR A 101 15.20 -24.71 23.82
N ALA A 102 15.22 -23.88 24.87
CA ALA A 102 14.12 -22.98 25.17
C ALA A 102 13.86 -22.01 24.00
N MET A 103 14.89 -21.40 23.41
CA MET A 103 14.74 -20.54 22.22
C MET A 103 14.15 -21.28 21.00
N TYR A 104 14.46 -22.56 20.83
CA TYR A 104 13.99 -23.35 19.68
C TYR A 104 12.61 -23.99 19.91
N VAL A 105 12.38 -24.61 21.08
CA VAL A 105 11.12 -25.22 21.52
C VAL A 105 10.01 -24.16 21.59
N CYS A 106 10.32 -22.97 22.11
CA CYS A 106 9.41 -21.83 22.08
C CYS A 106 8.94 -21.51 20.65
N ASN A 107 9.82 -21.56 19.65
CA ASN A 107 9.46 -21.25 18.26
C ASN A 107 8.86 -22.43 17.48
N CYS A 108 9.16 -23.69 17.83
CA CYS A 108 8.67 -24.88 17.12
C CYS A 108 7.27 -25.33 17.56
N MET A 109 6.85 -25.05 18.79
CA MET A 109 5.56 -25.47 19.34
C MET A 109 4.38 -24.55 18.94
N GLY A 110 4.62 -23.49 18.16
CA GLY A 110 3.56 -22.57 17.70
C GLY A 110 2.88 -21.72 18.80
N THR A 111 3.17 -21.97 20.08
CA THR A 111 2.49 -21.37 21.23
C THR A 111 3.24 -20.20 21.86
N SER A 112 4.48 -19.92 21.46
CA SER A 112 5.30 -18.92 22.17
C SER A 112 5.36 -17.59 21.40
N THR A 113 4.65 -16.60 21.94
CA THR A 113 4.77 -15.20 21.52
C THR A 113 6.18 -14.66 21.74
N ILE A 114 6.58 -13.62 21.01
CA ILE A 114 7.83 -12.87 21.21
C ILE A 114 8.09 -12.52 22.69
N ALA A 115 7.03 -12.39 23.51
CA ALA A 115 7.12 -12.16 24.94
C ALA A 115 7.78 -13.32 25.71
N THR A 116 7.52 -14.59 25.38
CA THR A 116 8.00 -15.73 26.18
C THR A 116 9.52 -15.88 26.15
N LYS A 117 10.17 -15.63 25.00
CA LYS A 117 11.64 -15.69 24.86
C LYS A 117 12.34 -14.58 25.65
N PHE A 118 11.78 -13.37 25.65
CA PHE A 118 12.36 -12.24 26.38
C PHE A 118 12.05 -12.32 27.88
N ASN A 119 10.91 -12.91 28.24
CA ASN A 119 10.60 -13.25 29.62
C ASN A 119 11.57 -14.30 30.18
N TYR A 120 11.97 -15.31 29.39
CA TYR A 120 12.98 -16.28 29.83
C TYR A 120 14.35 -15.63 30.09
N LEU A 121 14.77 -14.74 29.18
CA LEU A 121 16.00 -13.95 29.39
C LEU A 121 15.87 -13.06 30.64
N SER A 122 14.73 -12.37 30.81
CA SER A 122 14.47 -11.53 31.98
C SER A 122 14.52 -12.34 33.28
N ASN A 123 13.91 -13.52 33.31
CA ASN A 123 13.94 -14.42 34.46
C ASN A 123 15.36 -14.90 34.80
N LEU A 124 16.19 -15.18 33.79
CA LEU A 124 17.60 -15.54 33.99
C LEU A 124 18.42 -14.38 34.55
N LEU A 125 18.21 -13.15 34.05
CA LEU A 125 18.94 -11.97 34.50
C LEU A 125 18.52 -11.49 35.91
N ASN A 126 17.25 -11.69 36.25
CA ASN A 126 16.70 -11.35 37.57
C ASN A 126 16.97 -12.41 38.64
N ASN A 127 17.55 -13.54 38.26
CA ASN A 127 17.81 -14.63 39.20
C ASN A 127 19.01 -14.30 40.11
N MET A 128 18.75 -14.31 41.41
CA MET A 128 19.73 -14.02 42.47
C MET A 128 20.83 -15.08 42.63
N PHE A 129 20.65 -16.28 42.05
CA PHE A 129 21.61 -17.38 42.16
C PHE A 129 22.77 -17.29 41.15
N TYR A 130 22.70 -16.36 40.19
CA TYR A 130 23.77 -16.16 39.20
C TYR A 130 24.60 -14.93 39.55
N THR A 131 25.92 -15.05 39.35
CA THR A 131 26.83 -13.91 39.47
C THR A 131 26.64 -12.93 38.31
N GLU A 132 27.07 -11.69 38.47
CA GLU A 132 27.01 -10.70 37.37
C GLU A 132 27.85 -11.14 36.15
N ASP A 133 28.96 -11.85 36.37
CA ASP A 133 29.76 -12.44 35.30
C ASP A 133 28.96 -13.50 34.52
N ASP A 134 28.23 -14.38 35.22
CA ASP A 134 27.38 -15.39 34.59
C ASP A 134 26.25 -14.73 33.76
N LYS A 135 25.63 -13.68 34.30
CA LYS A 135 24.59 -12.93 33.60
C LYS A 135 25.11 -12.26 32.32
N GLN A 136 26.31 -11.67 32.36
CA GLN A 136 26.96 -11.12 31.17
C GLN A 136 27.23 -12.21 30.13
N GLN A 137 27.72 -13.38 30.55
CA GLN A 137 27.92 -14.52 29.65
C GLN A 137 26.61 -14.98 29.00
N PHE A 138 25.51 -15.04 29.76
CA PHE A 138 24.20 -15.37 29.21
C PHE A 138 23.74 -14.36 28.17
N GLN A 139 23.91 -13.05 28.39
CA GLN A 139 23.56 -12.03 27.39
C GLN A 139 24.38 -12.16 26.11
N ILE A 140 25.69 -12.38 26.24
CA ILE A 140 26.59 -12.56 25.08
C ILE A 140 26.16 -13.77 24.27
N ILE A 141 25.91 -14.90 24.93
CA ILE A 141 25.52 -16.15 24.28
C ILE A 141 24.13 -16.02 23.66
N PHE A 142 23.17 -15.44 24.37
CA PHE A 142 21.83 -15.16 23.84
C PHE A 142 21.91 -14.27 22.59
N GLY A 143 22.72 -13.20 22.64
CA GLY A 143 22.95 -12.32 21.51
C GLY A 143 23.51 -13.06 20.29
N LYS A 144 24.54 -13.89 20.48
CA LYS A 144 25.13 -14.71 19.41
C LYS A 144 24.13 -15.71 18.84
N ALA A 145 23.43 -16.46 19.69
CA ALA A 145 22.41 -17.42 19.29
C ALA A 145 21.28 -16.73 18.51
N TYR A 146 20.85 -15.55 18.96
CA TYR A 146 19.81 -14.76 18.32
C TYR A 146 20.22 -14.22 16.95
N GLN A 147 21.47 -13.77 16.80
CA GLN A 147 22.03 -13.35 15.52
C GLN A 147 22.05 -14.53 14.53
N ILE A 148 22.53 -15.70 14.96
CA ILE A 148 22.57 -16.91 14.15
C ILE A 148 21.15 -17.32 13.73
N TYR A 149 20.22 -17.37 14.67
CA TYR A 149 18.82 -17.68 14.40
C TYR A 149 18.18 -16.71 13.40
N ARG A 150 18.41 -15.40 13.57
CA ARG A 150 17.93 -14.38 12.61
C ARG A 150 18.56 -14.58 11.23
N GLY A 151 19.84 -14.93 11.17
CA GLY A 151 20.55 -15.24 9.92
C GLY A 151 19.93 -16.43 9.19
N PHE A 152 19.70 -17.55 9.89
CA PHE A 152 19.04 -18.72 9.30
C PHE A 152 17.57 -18.45 8.94
N SER A 153 16.83 -17.70 9.76
CA SER A 153 15.45 -17.31 9.46
C SER A 153 15.38 -16.43 8.21
N LEU A 154 16.32 -15.50 8.05
CA LEU A 154 16.45 -14.69 6.85
C LEU A 154 16.79 -15.58 5.64
N LEU A 155 17.77 -16.48 5.76
CA LEU A 155 18.13 -17.40 4.69
C LEU A 155 16.95 -18.27 4.24
N ALA A 156 16.21 -18.85 5.19
CA ALA A 156 15.01 -19.63 4.91
C ALA A 156 13.93 -18.79 4.20
N ARG A 157 13.72 -17.54 4.65
CA ARG A 157 12.81 -16.59 3.98
C ARG A 157 13.27 -16.31 2.55
N LEU A 158 14.54 -16.01 2.33
CA LEU A 158 15.09 -15.74 1.01
C LEU A 158 14.97 -16.94 0.08
N TYR A 159 15.23 -18.15 0.59
CA TYR A 159 15.05 -19.39 -0.15
C TYR A 159 13.58 -19.61 -0.56
N ARG A 160 12.64 -19.45 0.39
CA ARG A 160 11.19 -19.53 0.11
C ARG A 160 10.77 -18.52 -0.94
N VAL A 161 11.16 -17.25 -0.78
CA VAL A 161 10.88 -16.19 -1.76
C VAL A 161 11.46 -16.59 -3.11
N LYS A 162 12.69 -17.09 -3.22
CA LYS A 162 13.28 -17.49 -4.50
C LYS A 162 12.50 -18.63 -5.18
N LYS A 163 12.02 -19.62 -4.42
CA LYS A 163 11.30 -20.79 -4.94
C LYS A 163 9.86 -20.52 -5.38
N ILE A 164 9.20 -19.51 -4.81
CA ILE A 164 7.80 -19.20 -5.16
C ILE A 164 7.71 -18.75 -6.63
N PRO A 165 6.80 -19.33 -7.44
CA PRO A 165 6.62 -18.94 -8.82
C PRO A 165 5.98 -17.55 -8.94
N PRO A 166 6.34 -16.77 -9.98
CA PRO A 166 5.62 -15.55 -10.35
C PRO A 166 4.24 -15.92 -10.91
N HIS A 167 3.19 -15.26 -10.42
CA HIS A 167 1.83 -15.40 -10.96
C HIS A 167 1.65 -14.55 -12.22
N ASN A 168 2.16 -13.32 -12.20
CA ASN A 168 2.11 -12.41 -13.34
C ASN A 168 3.51 -11.94 -13.73
N THR A 169 3.71 -11.73 -15.03
CA THR A 169 4.96 -11.24 -15.63
C THR A 169 4.80 -9.86 -16.26
N CYS A 170 3.57 -9.38 -16.38
CA CYS A 170 3.23 -8.07 -16.91
C CYS A 170 2.38 -7.28 -15.91
N ASP A 171 2.37 -5.96 -16.09
CA ASP A 171 1.54 -5.02 -15.35
C ASP A 171 0.04 -5.15 -15.73
N LEU A 172 -0.84 -4.38 -15.10
CA LEU A 172 -2.28 -4.43 -15.39
C LEU A 172 -2.65 -3.90 -16.79
N VAL A 173 -1.72 -3.20 -17.47
CA VAL A 173 -1.86 -2.66 -18.83
C VAL A 173 -1.12 -3.56 -19.86
N LEU A 174 -0.65 -4.73 -19.43
CA LEU A 174 0.08 -5.73 -20.22
C LEU A 174 1.50 -5.32 -20.66
N ASN A 175 2.10 -4.30 -20.04
CA ASN A 175 3.51 -4.01 -20.21
C ASN A 175 4.34 -5.05 -19.44
N PRO A 176 5.36 -5.67 -20.06
CA PRO A 176 6.18 -6.67 -19.40
C PRO A 176 7.04 -6.03 -18.31
N PHE A 177 7.14 -6.67 -17.15
CA PHE A 177 8.15 -6.31 -16.16
C PHE A 177 9.52 -6.80 -16.66
N ILE A 178 10.52 -5.91 -16.69
CA ILE A 178 11.88 -6.29 -17.10
C ILE A 178 12.43 -7.30 -16.07
N PRO A 179 12.82 -8.51 -16.52
CA PRO A 179 13.12 -9.60 -15.61
C PRO A 179 14.54 -9.49 -15.05
N ASN A 180 14.72 -8.68 -14.00
CA ASN A 180 15.92 -8.80 -13.15
C ASN A 180 15.53 -9.35 -11.78
N PHE A 181 14.95 -10.56 -11.81
CA PHE A 181 14.40 -11.26 -10.65
C PHE A 181 15.43 -12.01 -9.80
N ASN A 182 16.71 -12.00 -10.20
CA ASN A 182 17.77 -12.79 -9.56
C ASN A 182 18.61 -12.02 -8.54
N ASP A 183 18.52 -10.69 -8.51
CA ASP A 183 19.34 -9.88 -7.61
C ASP A 183 18.71 -9.79 -6.22
N LEU A 184 19.36 -10.40 -5.23
CA LEU A 184 19.01 -10.26 -3.82
C LEU A 184 18.90 -8.78 -3.39
N HIS A 185 19.62 -7.89 -4.07
CA HIS A 185 19.56 -6.45 -3.81
C HIS A 185 18.23 -5.81 -4.24
N SER A 186 17.57 -6.32 -5.29
CA SER A 186 16.28 -5.82 -5.79
C SER A 186 15.09 -6.23 -4.90
N ILE A 187 15.21 -7.33 -4.16
CA ILE A 187 14.20 -7.79 -3.18
C ILE A 187 14.23 -6.93 -1.90
N ILE A 188 15.42 -6.41 -1.52
CA ILE A 188 15.65 -5.73 -0.24
C ILE A 188 15.60 -4.20 -0.36
N LYS A 189 16.01 -3.65 -1.50
CA LYS A 189 15.82 -2.23 -1.82
C LYS A 189 14.83 -2.16 -2.97
N HIS A 190 13.65 -1.61 -2.71
CA HIS A 190 12.74 -1.13 -3.75
C HIS A 190 13.45 -0.02 -4.54
N THR A 191 14.31 -0.40 -5.49
CA THR A 191 15.00 0.57 -6.36
C THR A 191 13.99 1.19 -7.32
N LYS A 192 14.31 2.39 -7.81
CA LYS A 192 13.38 3.31 -8.48
C LYS A 192 12.62 2.71 -9.69
N GLN A 193 13.08 1.61 -10.26
CA GLN A 193 12.52 1.01 -11.48
C GLN A 193 11.88 -0.38 -11.30
N GLN A 194 11.89 -0.94 -10.09
CA GLN A 194 11.42 -2.31 -9.85
C GLN A 194 9.93 -2.35 -9.46
N PRO A 195 9.16 -3.36 -9.93
CA PRO A 195 7.78 -3.55 -9.52
C PRO A 195 7.69 -3.90 -8.02
N PHE A 196 6.56 -3.55 -7.42
CA PHE A 196 6.24 -4.00 -6.07
C PHE A 196 5.93 -5.49 -6.08
N MET A 197 6.60 -6.26 -5.22
CA MET A 197 6.35 -7.69 -5.07
C MET A 197 5.49 -7.94 -3.83
N LEU A 198 4.33 -8.57 -4.04
CA LEU A 198 3.45 -9.05 -3.00
C LEU A 198 3.41 -10.57 -3.02
N ILE A 199 3.46 -11.21 -1.86
CA ILE A 199 3.35 -12.67 -1.76
C ILE A 199 2.03 -12.99 -1.08
N GLN A 200 1.13 -13.63 -1.82
CA GLN A 200 -0.17 -14.06 -1.31
C GLN A 200 -0.51 -15.45 -1.86
N ASN A 201 -1.12 -16.28 -1.02
CA ASN A 201 -1.58 -17.62 -1.39
C ASN A 201 -0.52 -18.48 -2.14
N GLY A 202 0.73 -18.42 -1.70
CA GLY A 202 1.82 -19.22 -2.28
C GLY A 202 2.36 -18.74 -3.64
N ALA A 203 1.96 -17.56 -4.12
CA ALA A 203 2.42 -16.98 -5.39
C ALA A 203 2.94 -15.55 -5.24
N LYS A 204 3.79 -15.10 -6.17
CA LYS A 204 4.25 -13.70 -6.25
C LYS A 204 3.40 -12.92 -7.24
N TYR A 205 2.88 -11.79 -6.78
CA TYR A 205 2.19 -10.79 -7.58
C TYR A 205 3.07 -9.55 -7.71
N PHE A 206 3.20 -9.06 -8.92
CA PHE A 206 3.96 -7.87 -9.23
C PHE A 206 3.03 -6.74 -9.64
N PHE A 207 3.27 -5.55 -9.11
CA PHE A 207 2.49 -4.36 -9.43
C PHE A 207 3.40 -3.20 -9.80
N SER A 208 3.03 -2.44 -10.83
CA SER A 208 3.65 -1.14 -11.03
C SER A 208 3.13 -0.16 -9.97
N ARG A 209 3.87 0.93 -9.72
CA ARG A 209 3.37 2.00 -8.84
C ARG A 209 2.07 2.62 -9.36
N VAL A 210 1.95 2.78 -10.68
CA VAL A 210 0.75 3.35 -11.33
C VAL A 210 -0.44 2.44 -11.09
N ASP A 211 -0.25 1.12 -11.20
CA ASP A 211 -1.28 0.13 -10.91
C ASP A 211 -1.75 0.22 -9.47
N LEU A 212 -0.83 0.31 -8.51
CA LEU A 212 -1.17 0.42 -7.09
C LEU A 212 -1.95 1.69 -6.79
N ILE A 213 -1.51 2.84 -7.33
CA ILE A 213 -2.23 4.12 -7.16
C ILE A 213 -3.64 4.01 -7.74
N ARG A 214 -3.78 3.48 -8.96
CA ARG A 214 -5.08 3.32 -9.61
C ARG A 214 -5.98 2.36 -8.83
N LEU A 215 -5.44 1.22 -8.39
CA LEU A 215 -6.16 0.19 -7.63
C LEU A 215 -6.70 0.76 -6.31
N LEU A 216 -5.84 1.45 -5.55
CA LEU A 216 -6.23 2.07 -4.28
C LEU A 216 -7.24 3.19 -4.50
N ASN A 217 -7.00 4.11 -5.44
CA ASN A 217 -7.94 5.20 -5.73
C ASN A 217 -9.30 4.70 -6.21
N THR A 218 -9.34 3.65 -7.05
CA THR A 218 -10.61 3.09 -7.53
C THR A 218 -11.41 2.48 -6.37
N SER A 219 -10.73 1.81 -5.44
CA SER A 219 -11.37 1.19 -4.28
C SER A 219 -11.84 2.25 -3.27
N LEU A 220 -10.96 3.19 -2.91
CA LEU A 220 -11.21 4.24 -1.91
C LEU A 220 -12.14 5.35 -2.42
N GLY A 221 -12.15 5.60 -3.73
CA GLY A 221 -13.00 6.59 -4.40
C GLY A 221 -14.38 6.06 -4.80
N ASN A 222 -14.70 4.81 -4.47
CA ASN A 222 -15.97 4.20 -4.85
C ASN A 222 -17.16 4.90 -4.18
N THR A 223 -18.17 5.21 -4.98
CA THR A 223 -19.40 5.88 -4.53
C THR A 223 -20.62 5.29 -5.24
N PHE A 224 -21.80 5.51 -4.65
CA PHE A 224 -23.10 5.25 -5.28
C PHE A 224 -23.89 6.55 -5.21
N ASP A 225 -24.28 7.14 -6.35
CA ASP A 225 -24.92 8.46 -6.42
C ASP A 225 -24.21 9.55 -5.58
N PHE A 226 -22.88 9.59 -5.67
CA PHE A 226 -21.99 10.44 -4.86
C PHE A 226 -22.03 10.22 -3.33
N PHE A 227 -22.75 9.22 -2.84
CA PHE A 227 -22.62 8.75 -1.45
C PHE A 227 -21.38 7.87 -1.32
N ALA A 228 -20.52 8.20 -0.34
CA ALA A 228 -19.26 7.50 -0.13
C ALA A 228 -19.52 6.05 0.28
N LYS A 229 -18.98 5.11 -0.52
CA LYS A 229 -19.05 3.67 -0.23
C LYS A 229 -17.75 3.01 -0.67
N PRO A 230 -16.61 3.39 -0.07
CA PRO A 230 -15.33 2.86 -0.47
C PRO A 230 -15.29 1.34 -0.25
N LEU A 231 -14.51 0.67 -1.09
CA LEU A 231 -14.34 -0.78 -1.08
C LEU A 231 -13.01 -1.15 -0.44
N VAL A 232 -12.96 -2.36 0.12
CA VAL A 232 -11.73 -2.91 0.68
C VAL A 232 -10.69 -3.08 -0.43
N CYS A 233 -9.53 -2.46 -0.25
CA CYS A 233 -8.41 -2.60 -1.16
C CYS A 233 -7.92 -4.05 -1.19
N SER A 234 -8.03 -4.68 -2.35
CA SER A 234 -7.71 -6.10 -2.54
C SER A 234 -6.89 -6.31 -3.79
N ASN A 235 -6.17 -7.44 -3.82
CA ASN A 235 -5.42 -7.85 -4.98
C ASN A 235 -6.40 -8.24 -6.11
N PRO A 236 -6.31 -7.63 -7.31
CA PRO A 236 -7.28 -7.85 -8.38
C PRO A 236 -7.30 -9.29 -8.91
N TYR A 237 -6.19 -10.03 -8.78
CA TYR A 237 -6.02 -11.39 -9.31
C TYR A 237 -6.69 -12.46 -8.45
N ASN A 238 -6.62 -12.34 -7.12
CA ASN A 238 -7.12 -13.35 -6.18
C ASN A 238 -8.24 -12.85 -5.26
N LYS A 239 -8.59 -11.55 -5.34
CA LYS A 239 -9.60 -10.86 -4.51
C LYS A 239 -9.32 -10.89 -3.01
N ILE A 240 -8.10 -11.22 -2.60
CA ILE A 240 -7.69 -11.21 -1.19
C ILE A 240 -7.38 -9.76 -0.79
N ALA A 241 -7.98 -9.31 0.31
CA ALA A 241 -7.73 -7.99 0.90
C ALA A 241 -6.25 -7.83 1.29
N PHE A 242 -5.69 -6.64 1.12
CA PHE A 242 -4.34 -6.36 1.60
C PHE A 242 -4.33 -6.33 3.13
N ALA A 243 -3.34 -6.99 3.73
CA ALA A 243 -3.13 -6.88 5.17
C ALA A 243 -2.56 -5.50 5.53
N TYR A 244 -2.68 -5.09 6.79
CA TYR A 244 -2.15 -3.81 7.27
C TYR A 244 -0.67 -3.61 6.92
N HIS A 245 0.16 -4.64 7.13
CA HIS A 245 1.58 -4.57 6.80
C HIS A 245 1.83 -4.40 5.29
N ASP A 246 1.00 -5.00 4.45
CA ASP A 246 1.08 -4.83 2.99
C ASP A 246 0.72 -3.39 2.60
N LEU A 247 -0.34 -2.82 3.19
CA LEU A 247 -0.77 -1.43 2.94
C LEU A 247 0.32 -0.41 3.31
N TYR A 248 0.99 -0.59 4.46
CA TYR A 248 2.14 0.24 4.83
C TYR A 248 3.28 0.10 3.82
N ASN A 249 3.63 -1.13 3.43
CA ASN A 249 4.70 -1.36 2.45
C ASN A 249 4.36 -0.73 1.09
N ILE A 250 3.11 -0.84 0.64
CA ILE A 250 2.60 -0.22 -0.59
C ILE A 250 2.71 1.30 -0.48
N TYR A 251 2.27 1.90 0.62
CA TYR A 251 2.30 3.35 0.83
C TYR A 251 3.72 3.91 0.75
N PHE A 252 4.67 3.32 1.48
CA PHE A 252 6.06 3.78 1.45
C PHE A 252 6.71 3.52 0.09
N TYR A 253 6.36 2.42 -0.59
CA TYR A 253 6.83 2.15 -1.95
C TYR A 253 6.36 3.21 -2.97
N ILE A 254 5.12 3.71 -2.83
CA ILE A 254 4.61 4.81 -3.66
C ILE A 254 5.31 6.12 -3.30
N LYS A 255 5.43 6.43 -2.00
CA LYS A 255 6.04 7.65 -1.46
C LYS A 255 7.49 7.84 -1.88
N ASP A 256 8.27 6.76 -1.89
CA ASP A 256 9.67 6.77 -2.31
C ASP A 256 9.83 7.00 -3.83
N GLY A 257 8.75 6.84 -4.61
CA GLY A 257 8.76 6.80 -6.07
C GLY A 257 8.86 8.15 -6.80
N HIS A 258 9.05 9.28 -6.11
CA HIS A 258 8.96 10.66 -6.66
C HIS A 258 7.62 10.99 -7.36
N MET A 259 6.63 10.11 -7.31
CA MET A 259 5.30 10.39 -7.82
C MET A 259 4.46 11.07 -6.75
N LYS A 260 3.60 11.98 -7.18
CA LYS A 260 2.64 12.62 -6.29
C LYS A 260 1.66 11.56 -5.78
N ILE A 261 1.62 11.36 -4.47
CA ILE A 261 0.62 10.49 -3.84
C ILE A 261 -0.75 11.15 -4.02
N SER A 262 -1.77 10.31 -4.26
CA SER A 262 -3.15 10.76 -4.32
C SER A 262 -3.62 11.21 -2.94
N GLU A 263 -4.35 12.31 -2.86
CA GLU A 263 -4.91 12.83 -1.60
C GLU A 263 -5.76 11.78 -0.87
N LEU A 264 -6.46 10.91 -1.60
CA LEU A 264 -7.21 9.79 -1.00
C LEU A 264 -6.31 8.78 -0.30
N ILE A 265 -5.16 8.46 -0.89
CA ILE A 265 -4.23 7.46 -0.35
C ILE A 265 -3.53 8.01 0.89
N ASP A 266 -3.08 9.27 0.85
CA ASP A 266 -2.50 9.93 2.03
C ASP A 266 -3.55 10.02 3.17
N ALA A 267 -4.78 10.44 2.87
CA ALA A 267 -5.83 10.51 3.87
C ALA A 267 -6.20 9.12 4.44
N TYR A 268 -6.16 8.07 3.62
CA TYR A 268 -6.39 6.70 4.09
C TYR A 268 -5.26 6.19 5.01
N HIS A 269 -4.02 6.56 4.72
CA HIS A 269 -2.88 6.32 5.61
C HIS A 269 -3.04 7.06 6.95
N ASP A 270 -3.47 8.32 6.92
CA ASP A 270 -3.67 9.13 8.12
C ASP A 270 -4.76 8.56 9.05
N CYS A 271 -5.77 7.91 8.47
CA CYS A 271 -6.80 7.17 9.21
C CYS A 271 -6.33 5.75 9.65
N GLY A 272 -5.03 5.45 9.54
CA GLY A 272 -4.45 4.17 9.97
C GLY A 272 -4.80 2.97 9.08
N PHE A 273 -5.18 3.21 7.82
CA PHE A 273 -5.71 2.19 6.91
C PHE A 273 -6.95 1.46 7.44
N VAL A 274 -7.76 2.15 8.27
CA VAL A 274 -9.05 1.65 8.75
C VAL A 274 -10.15 2.30 7.90
N LEU A 275 -10.92 1.48 7.19
CA LEU A 275 -11.91 1.95 6.22
C LEU A 275 -13.05 2.72 6.89
N GLU A 276 -13.48 2.29 8.07
CA GLU A 276 -14.52 2.93 8.85
C GLU A 276 -14.12 4.35 9.25
N ASN A 277 -12.90 4.52 9.79
CA ASN A 277 -12.36 5.83 10.15
C ASN A 277 -12.22 6.74 8.92
N PHE A 278 -11.78 6.17 7.81
CA PHE A 278 -11.62 6.89 6.55
C PHE A 278 -12.96 7.42 6.01
N VAL A 279 -14.02 6.62 6.03
CA VAL A 279 -15.37 7.08 5.65
C VAL A 279 -15.86 8.18 6.59
N LEU A 280 -15.75 7.96 7.91
CA LEU A 280 -16.26 8.89 8.91
C LEU A 280 -15.58 10.26 8.84
N GLU A 281 -14.26 10.29 8.66
CA GLU A 281 -13.49 11.54 8.71
C GLU A 281 -13.31 12.20 7.35
N LYS A 282 -13.26 11.42 6.26
CA LYS A 282 -12.83 11.88 4.93
C LYS A 282 -13.90 11.72 3.86
N GLU A 283 -15.17 11.57 4.25
CA GLU A 283 -16.30 11.44 3.31
C GLU A 283 -16.33 12.55 2.25
N TYR A 284 -16.06 13.79 2.66
CA TYR A 284 -16.01 14.95 1.76
C TYR A 284 -14.99 14.78 0.64
N LEU A 285 -13.84 14.16 0.96
CA LEU A 285 -12.74 13.94 0.02
C LEU A 285 -13.10 12.86 -1.00
N ILE A 286 -13.68 11.75 -0.53
CA ILE A 286 -14.17 10.65 -1.37
C ILE A 286 -15.18 11.17 -2.38
N ARG A 287 -16.14 11.98 -1.91
CA ARG A 287 -17.20 12.52 -2.75
C ARG A 287 -16.67 13.49 -3.81
N GLU A 288 -15.77 14.38 -3.42
CA GLU A 288 -15.16 15.32 -4.38
C GLU A 288 -14.30 14.60 -5.42
N TYR A 289 -13.56 13.57 -5.01
CA TYR A 289 -12.84 12.71 -5.92
C TYR A 289 -13.80 12.03 -6.91
N ALA A 290 -14.91 11.47 -6.42
CA ALA A 290 -15.91 10.81 -7.26
C ALA A 290 -16.58 11.76 -8.26
N ILE A 291 -16.89 13.00 -7.89
CA ILE A 291 -17.41 14.01 -8.82
C ILE A 291 -16.40 14.30 -9.93
N LYS A 292 -15.11 14.46 -9.59
CA LYS A 292 -14.04 14.68 -10.57
C LYS A 292 -13.90 13.50 -11.54
N GLU A 293 -13.85 12.29 -11.01
CA GLU A 293 -13.77 11.06 -11.80
C GLU A 293 -15.00 10.88 -12.69
N TYR A 294 -16.20 11.18 -12.19
CA TYR A 294 -17.45 11.09 -12.95
C TYR A 294 -17.37 11.96 -14.21
N ILE A 295 -16.95 13.23 -14.09
CA ILE A 295 -16.92 14.16 -15.22
C ILE A 295 -15.82 13.83 -16.24
N ILE A 296 -14.68 13.30 -15.78
CA ILE A 296 -13.55 12.95 -16.65
C ILE A 296 -13.80 11.63 -17.38
N ASN A 297 -14.27 10.60 -16.67
CA ASN A 297 -14.24 9.22 -17.13
C ASN A 297 -15.60 8.64 -17.52
N ARG A 298 -16.73 9.32 -17.25
CA ARG A 298 -18.05 8.81 -17.67
C ARG A 298 -18.22 8.79 -19.19
N PRO A 299 -19.03 7.85 -19.72
CA PRO A 299 -19.45 7.87 -21.11
C PRO A 299 -20.12 9.20 -21.48
N ASP A 300 -19.80 9.68 -22.66
CA ASP A 300 -20.30 10.97 -23.18
C ASP A 300 -21.83 11.00 -23.29
N ASP A 301 -22.51 9.86 -23.50
CA ASP A 301 -23.97 9.80 -23.57
C ASP A 301 -24.65 10.06 -22.22
N GLU A 302 -24.14 9.48 -21.12
CA GLU A 302 -24.69 9.74 -19.78
C GLU A 302 -24.45 11.19 -19.36
N LEU A 303 -23.25 11.73 -19.65
CA LEU A 303 -22.94 13.13 -19.37
C LEU A 303 -23.78 14.11 -20.21
N TYR A 304 -24.22 13.68 -21.39
CA TYR A 304 -25.06 14.51 -22.25
C TYR A 304 -26.42 14.74 -21.60
N ASP A 305 -27.05 13.68 -21.09
CA ASP A 305 -28.35 13.76 -20.43
C ASP A 305 -28.27 14.67 -19.19
N ASP A 306 -27.25 14.50 -18.34
CA ASP A 306 -26.99 15.38 -17.19
C ASP A 306 -26.82 16.87 -17.58
N ILE A 307 -26.20 17.13 -18.75
CA ILE A 307 -26.02 18.49 -19.27
C ILE A 307 -27.34 19.08 -19.76
N ILE A 308 -28.17 18.29 -20.43
CA ILE A 308 -29.49 18.75 -20.88
C ILE A 308 -30.35 19.11 -19.68
N ASP A 309 -30.42 18.24 -18.67
CA ASP A 309 -31.16 18.50 -17.43
C ASP A 309 -30.68 19.78 -16.73
N MET A 310 -29.36 19.99 -16.64
CA MET A 310 -28.77 21.20 -16.08
C MET A 310 -29.14 22.46 -16.87
N ILE A 311 -29.16 22.38 -18.21
CA ILE A 311 -29.50 23.52 -19.09
C ILE A 311 -30.99 23.83 -19.00
N ASP A 312 -31.85 22.82 -19.00
CA ASP A 312 -33.30 23.01 -18.92
C ASP A 312 -33.71 23.64 -17.58
N GLU A 313 -33.03 23.29 -16.48
CA GLU A 313 -33.28 23.89 -15.16
C GLU A 313 -32.76 25.34 -15.05
N HIS A 314 -31.59 25.64 -15.63
CA HIS A 314 -30.86 26.89 -15.34
C HIS A 314 -30.74 27.89 -16.50
N CYS A 315 -31.06 27.47 -17.72
CA CYS A 315 -30.96 28.26 -18.95
C CYS A 315 -32.26 28.22 -19.77
N PRO A 316 -33.41 28.68 -19.22
CA PRO A 316 -34.72 28.53 -19.87
C PRO A 316 -34.86 29.22 -21.23
N THR A 317 -33.97 30.16 -21.55
CA THR A 317 -33.97 30.88 -22.85
C THR A 317 -33.17 30.17 -23.95
N ILE A 318 -32.29 29.24 -23.57
CA ILE A 318 -31.51 28.45 -24.52
C ILE A 318 -32.35 27.22 -24.90
N THR A 319 -32.44 26.96 -26.20
CA THR A 319 -33.11 25.78 -26.74
C THR A 319 -32.17 25.13 -27.74
N ILE A 320 -31.61 23.98 -27.37
CA ILE A 320 -30.62 23.27 -28.18
C ILE A 320 -31.37 22.42 -29.22
N HIS A 321 -31.01 22.57 -30.49
CA HIS A 321 -31.58 21.76 -31.55
C HIS A 321 -31.09 20.31 -31.46
N THR A 322 -31.94 19.33 -31.77
CA THR A 322 -31.62 17.88 -31.70
C THR A 322 -30.37 17.50 -32.48
N ASP A 323 -30.20 18.08 -33.68
CA ASP A 323 -29.03 17.87 -34.55
C ASP A 323 -27.74 18.58 -34.09
N PHE A 324 -27.74 19.30 -32.95
CA PHE A 324 -26.54 20.00 -32.48
C PHE A 324 -25.43 18.99 -32.14
N PRO A 325 -24.15 19.26 -32.50
CA PRO A 325 -23.08 18.31 -32.28
C PRO A 325 -22.86 18.00 -30.78
N ARG A 326 -23.22 16.78 -30.35
CA ARG A 326 -23.13 16.33 -28.94
C ARG A 326 -21.75 16.55 -28.33
N LYS A 327 -20.68 16.11 -29.02
CA LYS A 327 -19.30 16.29 -28.54
C LYS A 327 -18.92 17.75 -28.30
N LYS A 328 -19.46 18.66 -29.12
CA LYS A 328 -19.22 20.11 -28.96
C LYS A 328 -19.95 20.65 -27.73
N LEU A 329 -21.19 20.22 -27.51
CA LEU A 329 -21.95 20.59 -26.32
C LEU A 329 -21.22 20.12 -25.05
N LEU A 330 -20.84 18.85 -25.02
CA LEU A 330 -20.10 18.24 -23.92
C LEU A 330 -18.82 19.02 -23.61
N PHE A 331 -18.02 19.35 -24.63
CA PHE A 331 -16.79 20.12 -24.43
C PHE A 331 -17.05 21.49 -23.79
N ILE A 332 -18.09 22.20 -24.23
CA ILE A 332 -18.44 23.54 -23.71
C ILE A 332 -19.03 23.45 -22.30
N MET A 333 -19.86 22.44 -22.03
CA MET A 333 -20.69 22.36 -20.82
C MET A 333 -20.10 21.55 -19.67
N LYS A 334 -19.17 20.62 -19.92
CA LYS A 334 -18.49 19.82 -18.86
C LYS A 334 -17.95 20.68 -17.69
N PRO A 335 -17.32 21.85 -17.91
CA PRO A 335 -16.89 22.73 -16.81
C PRO A 335 -18.05 23.30 -15.98
N TYR A 336 -19.18 23.60 -16.60
CA TYR A 336 -20.39 24.08 -15.91
C TYR A 336 -21.04 22.94 -15.12
N LEU A 337 -21.05 21.72 -15.69
CA LEU A 337 -21.52 20.52 -15.02
C LEU A 337 -20.70 20.22 -13.76
N TYR A 338 -19.37 20.40 -13.81
CA TYR A 338 -18.51 20.31 -12.63
C TYR A 338 -18.91 21.30 -11.54
N LEU A 339 -19.11 22.58 -11.90
CA LEU A 339 -19.56 23.61 -10.96
C LEU A 339 -20.91 23.25 -10.34
N TYR A 340 -21.84 22.76 -11.17
CA TYR A 340 -23.18 22.34 -10.77
C TYR A 340 -23.11 21.22 -9.73
N PHE A 341 -22.44 20.10 -10.04
CA PHE A 341 -22.34 18.97 -9.12
C PHE A 341 -21.62 19.30 -7.82
N ILE A 342 -20.53 20.08 -7.84
CA ILE A 342 -19.88 20.52 -6.59
C ILE A 342 -20.82 21.41 -5.76
N SER A 343 -21.59 22.29 -6.41
CA SER A 343 -22.56 23.15 -5.74
C SER A 343 -23.73 22.40 -5.09
N MET A 344 -24.02 21.19 -5.58
CA MET A 344 -25.10 20.34 -5.10
C MET A 344 -24.63 19.33 -4.06
N TYR A 345 -23.53 18.63 -4.33
CA TYR A 345 -23.13 17.44 -3.59
C TYR A 345 -21.96 17.65 -2.62
N SER A 346 -21.20 18.74 -2.73
CA SER A 346 -20.08 18.99 -1.78
C SER A 346 -20.57 19.02 -0.34
N LEU A 347 -19.84 18.31 0.54
CA LEU A 347 -20.12 18.26 1.98
C LEU A 347 -19.59 19.47 2.73
N ILE A 348 -18.64 20.22 2.16
CA ILE A 348 -18.05 21.39 2.80
C ILE A 348 -18.95 22.61 2.54
N PRO A 349 -19.62 23.20 3.56
CA PRO A 349 -20.61 24.25 3.33
C PRO A 349 -20.04 25.51 2.67
N SER A 350 -18.84 25.92 3.08
CA SER A 350 -18.16 27.09 2.51
C SER A 350 -17.83 26.90 1.03
N LYS A 351 -17.32 25.72 0.67
CA LYS A 351 -17.03 25.33 -0.71
C LYS A 351 -18.31 25.23 -1.53
N LYS A 352 -19.33 24.53 -1.02
CA LYS A 352 -20.66 24.43 -1.65
C LYS A 352 -21.23 25.80 -1.97
N ASN A 353 -21.20 26.74 -1.03
CA ASN A 353 -21.69 28.10 -1.22
C ASN A 353 -20.87 28.90 -2.23
N LYS A 354 -19.54 28.78 -2.20
CA LYS A 354 -18.64 29.40 -3.19
C LYS A 354 -18.96 28.90 -4.60
N TYR A 355 -19.03 27.59 -4.80
CA TYR A 355 -19.30 26.98 -6.10
C TYR A 355 -20.73 27.25 -6.57
N ARG A 356 -21.71 27.29 -5.67
CA ARG A 356 -23.09 27.70 -6.01
C ARG A 356 -23.15 29.13 -6.55
N LYS A 357 -22.49 30.09 -5.87
CA LYS A 357 -22.42 31.48 -6.36
C LYS A 357 -21.69 31.57 -7.70
N LEU A 358 -20.58 30.84 -7.84
CA LEU A 358 -19.79 30.81 -9.06
C LEU A 358 -20.57 30.22 -10.25
N PHE A 359 -21.21 29.08 -10.04
CA PHE A 359 -22.08 28.41 -11.02
C PHE A 359 -23.18 29.36 -11.48
N LYS A 360 -23.99 29.90 -10.55
CA LYS A 360 -25.10 30.80 -10.86
C LYS A 360 -24.66 32.01 -11.69
N ARG A 361 -23.53 32.62 -11.33
CA ARG A 361 -22.97 33.74 -12.12
C ARG A 361 -22.57 33.28 -13.52
N LYS A 362 -21.77 32.22 -13.62
CA LYS A 362 -21.22 31.75 -14.90
C LYS A 362 -22.30 31.25 -15.86
N ILE A 363 -23.28 30.52 -15.36
CA ILE A 363 -24.38 30.01 -16.18
C ILE A 363 -25.33 31.13 -16.61
N HIS A 364 -25.56 32.13 -15.75
CA HIS A 364 -26.30 33.34 -16.12
C HIS A 364 -25.57 34.16 -17.18
N ASP A 365 -24.25 34.37 -17.03
CA ASP A 365 -23.42 35.04 -18.04
C ASP A 365 -23.49 34.28 -19.37
N PHE A 366 -23.38 32.94 -19.34
CA PHE A 366 -23.52 32.12 -20.54
C PHE A 366 -24.88 32.32 -21.22
N ASN A 367 -25.97 32.29 -20.46
CA ASN A 367 -27.32 32.42 -20.98
C ASN A 367 -27.63 33.83 -21.54
N THR A 368 -27.13 34.87 -20.87
CA THR A 368 -27.32 36.27 -21.28
C THR A 368 -26.51 36.64 -22.53
N PHE A 369 -25.26 36.18 -22.63
CA PHE A 369 -24.42 36.45 -23.79
C PHE A 369 -24.73 35.54 -24.99
N ASN A 370 -25.30 34.35 -24.76
CA ASN A 370 -25.52 33.34 -25.81
C ASN A 370 -26.98 32.81 -25.85
N PRO A 371 -28.02 33.66 -25.89
CA PRO A 371 -29.43 33.22 -25.81
C PRO A 371 -29.87 32.35 -27.00
N SER A 372 -29.18 32.44 -28.14
CA SER A 372 -29.46 31.66 -29.34
C SER A 372 -28.54 30.44 -29.50
N PHE A 373 -27.74 30.10 -28.49
CA PHE A 373 -26.81 28.99 -28.53
C PHE A 373 -27.52 27.66 -28.87
N GLY A 374 -26.90 26.86 -29.72
CA GLY A 374 -27.43 25.55 -30.12
C GLY A 374 -28.56 25.59 -31.16
N ARG A 375 -29.02 26.78 -31.57
CA ARG A 375 -30.07 26.91 -32.59
C ARG A 375 -29.52 26.65 -33.99
N LYS A 376 -30.35 25.99 -34.82
CA LYS A 376 -30.09 25.72 -36.24
C LYS A 376 -30.42 26.95 -37.07
N VAL A 377 -29.45 27.44 -37.82
CA VAL A 377 -29.59 28.56 -38.75
C VAL A 377 -29.51 28.02 -40.16
N VAL A 378 -30.55 28.29 -40.94
CA VAL A 378 -30.67 27.84 -42.33
C VAL A 378 -30.43 29.04 -43.23
N HIS A 379 -29.38 29.00 -44.05
CA HIS A 379 -29.11 30.00 -45.07
C HIS A 379 -29.57 29.48 -46.42
N THR A 380 -30.65 30.09 -46.92
CA THR A 380 -31.16 29.89 -48.28
C THR A 380 -30.65 31.02 -49.17
N ALA A 381 -30.09 30.69 -50.33
CA ALA A 381 -29.75 31.70 -51.31
C ALA A 381 -31.03 32.33 -51.87
N ARG A 382 -31.09 33.66 -51.79
CA ARG A 382 -32.21 34.45 -52.30
C ARG A 382 -31.75 35.37 -53.42
N SER A 383 -32.60 35.57 -54.43
CA SER A 383 -32.39 36.53 -55.51
C SER A 383 -32.34 37.96 -54.94
N MET A 384 -31.89 38.93 -55.74
CA MET A 384 -31.95 40.35 -55.34
C MET A 384 -33.37 40.85 -55.03
N PHE A 385 -34.39 40.09 -55.43
CA PHE A 385 -35.81 40.38 -55.19
C PHE A 385 -36.42 39.53 -54.06
N GLY A 386 -35.63 38.68 -53.41
CA GLY A 386 -36.04 37.88 -52.25
C GLY A 386 -36.53 36.47 -52.56
N ASP A 387 -36.62 36.09 -53.84
CA ASP A 387 -37.06 34.76 -54.26
C ASP A 387 -36.00 33.69 -53.98
N LEU A 388 -36.42 32.47 -53.65
CA LEU A 388 -35.50 31.34 -53.49
C LEU A 388 -34.85 30.99 -54.83
N ILE A 389 -33.52 30.93 -54.87
CA ILE A 389 -32.79 30.51 -56.08
C ILE A 389 -32.83 28.98 -56.16
N GLU A 390 -33.59 28.44 -57.11
CA GLU A 390 -33.64 26.99 -57.34
C GLU A 390 -32.25 26.43 -57.72
N GLY A 391 -31.87 25.32 -57.09
CA GLY A 391 -30.62 24.60 -57.38
C GLY A 391 -29.39 25.00 -56.54
N GLN A 392 -29.47 25.99 -55.66
CA GLN A 392 -28.36 26.30 -54.73
C GLN A 392 -28.43 25.49 -53.42
N PRO A 393 -27.28 25.04 -52.88
CA PRO A 393 -27.24 24.25 -51.66
C PRO A 393 -27.66 25.09 -50.44
N VAL A 394 -28.55 24.53 -49.61
CA VAL A 394 -28.92 25.11 -48.32
C VAL A 394 -27.76 24.93 -47.35
N ILE A 395 -27.21 26.04 -46.85
CA ILE A 395 -26.13 26.00 -45.86
C ILE A 395 -26.75 25.99 -44.48
N ILE A 396 -26.57 24.89 -43.74
CA ILE A 396 -27.00 24.74 -42.35
C ILE A 396 -25.81 25.05 -41.44
N ARG A 397 -25.99 25.96 -40.48
CA ARG A 397 -25.00 26.27 -39.44
C ARG A 397 -25.67 26.25 -38.07
N PHE A 398 -24.91 25.96 -37.02
CA PHE A 398 -25.37 26.11 -35.64
C PHE A 398 -24.74 27.33 -35.01
N ILE A 399 -25.48 28.01 -34.13
CA ILE A 399 -24.93 29.11 -33.34
C ILE A 399 -24.13 28.52 -32.18
N ASP A 400 -22.81 28.72 -32.22
CA ASP A 400 -21.85 28.09 -31.33
C ASP A 400 -20.75 29.04 -30.83
N ASN A 401 -20.89 30.34 -31.12
CA ASN A 401 -19.97 31.38 -30.69
C ASN A 401 -20.12 31.63 -29.18
N CYS A 402 -19.39 30.89 -28.36
CA CYS A 402 -19.25 31.14 -26.93
C CYS A 402 -17.77 31.09 -26.53
N ILE A 403 -17.37 31.88 -25.54
CA ILE A 403 -16.04 31.74 -24.92
C ILE A 403 -16.09 30.51 -24.00
N PRO A 404 -15.37 29.41 -24.30
CA PRO A 404 -15.44 28.21 -23.50
C PRO A 404 -14.74 28.42 -22.16
N LEU A 405 -15.41 28.05 -21.07
CA LEU A 405 -14.76 27.88 -19.77
C LEU A 405 -13.84 26.66 -19.88
N LEU A 406 -12.60 26.72 -19.40
CA LEU A 406 -11.72 25.56 -19.45
C LEU A 406 -11.91 24.70 -18.19
N LEU A 407 -12.04 23.38 -18.37
CA LEU A 407 -12.23 22.47 -17.24
C LEU A 407 -11.07 22.56 -16.23
N SER A 408 -9.84 22.76 -16.72
CA SER A 408 -8.63 22.96 -15.91
C SER A 408 -8.63 24.25 -15.09
N GLU A 409 -9.42 25.25 -15.44
CA GLU A 409 -9.52 26.51 -14.66
C GLU A 409 -10.45 26.35 -13.46
N VAL A 410 -11.28 25.30 -13.46
CA VAL A 410 -12.34 25.10 -12.48
C VAL A 410 -12.02 23.97 -11.49
N MET A 411 -11.36 22.92 -11.99
CA MET A 411 -10.94 21.73 -11.22
C MET A 411 -9.70 21.96 -10.38
#